data_AF-A0A7K4HA54-F1
#
_entry.id   AF-A0A7K4HA54-F1
#
_cell.length_a   1.000
_cell.length_b   1.000
_cell.length_c   1.000
_cell.angle_alpha   90.00
_cell.angle_beta   90.00
_cell.angle_gamma   90.00
#
_symmetry.space_group_name_H-M   'P 1'
#
loop_
_entity.id
_entity.type
_entity.pdbx_description
1 polymer ?
#
loop_
_entity_poly.entity_id
_entity_poly.type
_entity_poly.pdbx_seq_one_letter_code
_entity_poly.pdbx_strand_id
1 'polypeptide(L)'
;MSMKEQLSKLPDDKLKKGLLKLILTDVDVSDEKYKNSFKETYKVNVDVDGVNGYQIYEPDNYTSKDGESLEDSDVTIKFKDIDYIRGLLQGQNIDIEMGRNSKNVVILNRKDLFISTRMGTDERNAQVLMAKLPLFNPILKNFGTSRLVRPLRDGPQFISPVEKGEIESLMKKMLSEAVDVTDEAYRKNFKGQTLTVNWDINGKIAYQIFEETSYNHKFGKHSENADLTIVIENPEYGKRFLQQIPTNYAPGLDSDENLLIYIKNPVLSIQFKNPDDTVYSLARLPFFSSIIQKQESGLPTEEKKEEKKDERENFMRIIPVNLPLGEYENVVVPYKVFEHFINKASNIVLRTCPCRERWDCKNHDISLGCMFMGDDTKNMALSPDEGYVATKEQALEHLKNAMADGLVPLIGRNVAEAEDGHGIRDTGKFFGGCFCCECCCIGVKTRQYVAPSSMGGGESGKLEGWELKVDYEKCDGCETCIDMCPYNLRKIVDGKSSVDPAHCVGCGRCVEVCPNEAISIDIEDPKYIEKLITKLESVADVTDQSIKT
;
A
#
# COMPACT_ATOMS: atom_id res chain seq x y z
N MET A 1 2.77 25.85 27.37
CA MET A 1 2.21 24.58 26.87
C MET A 1 1.11 24.89 25.89
N SER A 2 1.14 24.27 24.73
CA SER A 2 0.05 24.40 23.77
C SER A 2 -1.24 23.79 24.34
N MET A 3 -2.40 24.21 23.85
CA MET A 3 -3.70 23.65 24.26
C MET A 3 -3.75 22.12 24.04
N LYS A 4 -3.07 21.61 23.01
CA LYS A 4 -2.95 20.17 22.73
C LYS A 4 -2.14 19.43 23.80
N GLU A 5 -1.05 20.01 24.29
CA GLU A 5 -0.24 19.46 25.39
C GLU A 5 -0.97 19.49 26.74
N GLN A 6 -1.87 20.46 26.95
CA GLN A 6 -2.72 20.49 28.14
C GLN A 6 -3.77 19.37 28.09
N LEU A 7 -4.40 19.18 26.93
CA LEU A 7 -5.39 18.11 26.73
C LEU A 7 -4.78 16.71 26.94
N SER A 8 -3.59 16.45 26.41
CA SER A 8 -2.96 15.12 26.48
C SER A 8 -2.61 14.64 27.89
N LYS A 9 -2.54 15.56 28.87
CA LYS A 9 -2.29 15.26 30.29
C LYS A 9 -3.57 14.98 31.09
N LEU A 10 -4.74 15.12 30.47
CA LEU A 10 -6.01 14.84 31.14
C LEU A 10 -6.25 13.33 31.27
N PRO A 11 -6.99 12.90 32.30
CA PRO A 11 -7.57 11.57 32.37
C PRO A 11 -8.45 11.27 31.14
N ASP A 12 -8.58 9.99 30.78
CA ASP A 12 -9.21 9.55 29.52
C ASP A 12 -10.61 10.14 29.29
N ASP A 13 -11.46 10.17 30.31
CA ASP A 13 -12.82 10.71 30.25
C ASP A 13 -12.84 12.21 29.91
N LYS A 14 -11.91 12.98 30.47
CA LYS A 14 -11.76 14.42 30.21
C LYS A 14 -11.05 14.69 28.89
N LEU A 15 -10.08 13.86 28.53
CA LEU A 15 -9.36 13.94 27.26
C LEU A 15 -10.33 13.77 26.09
N LYS A 16 -11.19 12.74 26.12
CA LYS A 16 -12.19 12.48 25.06
C LYS A 16 -13.10 13.68 24.83
N LYS A 17 -13.71 14.19 25.90
CA LYS A 17 -14.59 15.37 25.86
C LYS A 17 -13.87 16.63 25.39
N GLY A 18 -12.65 16.83 25.89
CA GLY A 18 -11.81 17.97 25.51
C GLY A 18 -11.42 17.96 24.04
N LEU A 19 -11.06 16.78 23.50
CA LEU A 19 -10.76 16.61 22.09
C LEU A 19 -11.99 16.83 21.22
N LEU A 20 -13.15 16.25 21.57
CA LEU A 20 -14.37 16.48 20.82
C LEU A 20 -14.70 17.98 20.75
N LYS A 21 -14.65 18.67 21.90
CA LYS A 21 -14.90 20.12 21.95
C LYS A 21 -13.92 20.90 21.07
N LEU A 22 -12.65 20.48 21.02
CA LEU A 22 -11.67 21.07 20.13
C LEU A 22 -12.03 20.86 18.64
N ILE A 23 -12.48 19.66 18.27
CA ILE A 23 -12.89 19.35 16.89
C ILE A 23 -14.11 20.17 16.48
N LEU A 24 -15.08 20.36 17.39
CA LEU A 24 -16.34 21.09 17.16
C LEU A 24 -16.21 22.62 17.25
N THR A 25 -15.00 23.16 17.41
CA THR A 25 -14.76 24.62 17.48
C THR A 25 -15.24 25.30 16.20
N ASP A 26 -15.79 26.52 16.33
CA ASP A 26 -16.28 27.32 15.21
C ASP A 26 -15.23 27.48 14.11
N VAL A 27 -15.73 27.50 12.87
CA VAL A 27 -14.95 27.66 11.64
C VAL A 27 -15.26 29.02 11.04
N ASP A 28 -14.23 29.71 10.53
CA ASP A 28 -14.42 30.95 9.79
C ASP A 28 -15.01 30.65 8.40
N VAL A 29 -16.32 30.84 8.24
CA VAL A 29 -17.05 30.63 6.99
C VAL A 29 -16.70 31.67 5.91
N SER A 30 -16.02 32.77 6.28
CA SER A 30 -15.61 33.81 5.34
C SER A 30 -14.35 33.44 4.55
N ASP A 31 -13.58 32.46 5.05
CA ASP A 31 -12.32 31.97 4.50
C ASP A 31 -12.49 31.41 3.06
N GLU A 32 -11.52 31.71 2.20
CA GLU A 32 -11.58 31.36 0.78
C GLU A 32 -11.48 29.84 0.56
N LYS A 33 -10.71 29.12 1.39
CA LYS A 33 -10.61 27.66 1.35
C LYS A 33 -11.93 27.02 1.79
N TYR A 34 -12.60 27.60 2.78
CA TYR A 34 -13.94 27.15 3.20
C TYR A 34 -14.94 27.24 2.04
N LYS A 35 -15.08 28.42 1.43
CA LYS A 35 -16.02 28.66 0.32
C LYS A 35 -15.75 27.77 -0.90
N ASN A 36 -14.47 27.52 -1.19
CA ASN A 36 -14.08 26.61 -2.27
C ASN A 36 -14.40 25.14 -1.96
N SER A 37 -14.40 24.76 -0.68
CA SER A 37 -14.57 23.39 -0.19
C SER A 37 -16.02 22.97 0.00
N PHE A 38 -16.90 23.90 0.38
CA PHE A 38 -18.28 23.62 0.82
C PHE A 38 -19.30 24.38 -0.02
N LYS A 39 -19.39 24.05 -1.31
CA LYS A 39 -20.40 24.61 -2.23
C LYS A 39 -21.81 24.04 -2.02
N GLU A 40 -21.90 22.92 -1.31
CA GLU A 40 -23.12 22.21 -0.94
C GLU A 40 -23.02 21.79 0.53
N THR A 41 -24.16 21.43 1.13
CA THR A 41 -24.20 20.95 2.51
C THR A 41 -23.38 19.67 2.68
N TYR A 42 -22.53 19.64 3.69
CA TYR A 42 -21.71 18.48 4.03
C TYR A 42 -21.78 18.20 5.54
N LYS A 43 -22.26 17.02 5.90
CA LYS A 43 -22.55 16.61 7.28
C LYS A 43 -21.51 15.63 7.80
N VAL A 44 -20.94 15.92 8.97
CA VAL A 44 -19.85 15.14 9.59
C VAL A 44 -20.26 14.70 10.99
N ASN A 45 -20.23 13.40 11.25
CA ASN A 45 -20.27 12.85 12.60
C ASN A 45 -18.84 12.61 13.11
N VAL A 46 -18.62 12.89 14.40
CA VAL A 46 -17.36 12.64 15.09
C VAL A 46 -17.65 11.87 16.38
N ASP A 47 -16.95 10.75 16.58
CA ASP A 47 -17.00 9.89 17.76
C ASP A 47 -15.57 9.80 18.33
N VAL A 48 -15.37 10.30 19.54
CA VAL A 48 -14.09 10.22 20.25
C VAL A 48 -14.23 9.18 21.36
N ASP A 49 -13.97 7.92 20.99
CA ASP A 49 -14.04 6.74 21.87
C ASP A 49 -15.30 6.72 22.75
N GLY A 50 -16.46 6.82 22.08
CA GLY A 50 -17.80 6.82 22.65
C GLY A 50 -18.39 8.20 22.96
N VAL A 51 -17.63 9.28 22.81
CA VAL A 51 -18.10 10.65 23.01
C VAL A 51 -18.41 11.29 21.66
N ASN A 52 -19.70 11.55 21.39
CA ASN A 52 -20.17 11.89 20.04
C ASN A 52 -20.49 13.38 19.88
N GLY A 53 -20.37 13.87 18.65
CA GLY A 53 -20.85 15.17 18.19
C GLY A 53 -20.96 15.20 16.67
N TYR A 54 -21.49 16.31 16.12
CA TYR A 54 -21.58 16.51 14.68
C TYR A 54 -21.23 17.93 14.27
N GLN A 55 -20.92 18.08 12.98
CA GLN A 55 -20.68 19.34 12.28
C GLN A 55 -21.50 19.34 10.98
N ILE A 56 -22.07 20.49 10.63
CA ILE A 56 -22.76 20.72 9.36
C ILE A 56 -22.09 21.92 8.71
N TYR A 57 -21.51 21.68 7.55
CA TYR A 57 -20.87 22.68 6.70
C TYR A 57 -21.83 23.07 5.59
N GLU A 58 -22.15 24.35 5.47
CA GLU A 58 -22.98 24.93 4.41
C GLU A 58 -22.23 26.09 3.75
N PRO A 59 -22.59 26.52 2.53
CA PRO A 59 -21.85 27.54 1.79
C PRO A 59 -21.55 28.83 2.56
N ASP A 60 -22.50 29.30 3.34
CA ASP A 60 -22.41 30.55 4.11
C ASP A 60 -22.64 30.35 5.61
N ASN A 61 -22.68 29.10 6.08
CA ASN A 61 -23.02 28.78 7.47
C ASN A 61 -22.29 27.53 7.98
N TYR A 62 -22.05 27.49 9.28
CA TYR A 62 -21.46 26.35 9.97
C TYR A 62 -22.21 26.12 11.27
N THR A 63 -22.58 24.87 11.55
CA THR A 63 -23.15 24.50 12.85
C THR A 63 -22.47 23.27 13.42
N SER A 64 -22.35 23.20 14.74
CA SER A 64 -21.82 22.03 15.44
C SER A 64 -22.62 21.76 16.71
N LYS A 65 -22.62 20.51 17.16
CA LYS A 65 -23.28 20.11 18.40
C LYS A 65 -22.58 18.93 19.05
N ASP A 66 -22.41 18.98 20.36
CA ASP A 66 -21.90 17.88 21.17
C ASP A 66 -23.02 17.01 21.73
N GLY A 67 -22.71 15.74 22.01
CA GLY A 67 -23.62 14.77 22.61
C GLY A 67 -24.59 14.08 21.66
N GLU A 68 -24.62 14.44 20.37
CA GLU A 68 -25.54 13.88 19.38
C GLU A 68 -24.80 13.44 18.10
N SER A 69 -25.47 12.63 17.28
CA SER A 69 -25.01 12.22 15.96
C SER A 69 -26.14 12.32 14.96
N LEU A 70 -25.83 12.70 13.73
CA LEU A 70 -26.78 12.79 12.63
C LEU A 70 -27.03 11.39 12.06
N GLU A 71 -28.29 11.04 11.79
CA GLU A 71 -28.62 9.78 11.12
C GLU A 71 -28.16 9.77 9.65
N ASP A 72 -28.11 10.94 9.01
CA ASP A 72 -27.87 11.09 7.58
C ASP A 72 -26.52 11.76 7.23
N SER A 73 -25.51 11.61 8.10
CA SER A 73 -24.17 12.17 7.88
C SER A 73 -23.52 11.70 6.57
N ASP A 74 -22.82 12.58 5.88
CA ASP A 74 -22.04 12.24 4.67
C ASP A 74 -20.73 11.53 5.02
N VAL A 75 -20.18 11.80 6.20
CA VAL A 75 -19.06 11.07 6.76
C VAL A 75 -19.17 10.90 8.27
N THR A 76 -18.78 9.74 8.78
CA THR A 76 -18.63 9.46 10.20
C THR A 76 -17.18 9.10 10.52
N ILE A 77 -16.55 9.85 11.42
CA ILE A 77 -15.16 9.68 11.85
C ILE A 77 -15.17 9.20 13.31
N LYS A 78 -14.54 8.06 13.59
CA LYS A 78 -14.45 7.49 14.95
C LYS A 78 -13.00 7.29 15.37
N PHE A 79 -12.59 7.93 16.44
CA PHE A 79 -11.32 7.67 17.12
C PHE A 79 -11.54 6.52 18.11
N LYS A 80 -10.76 5.45 17.98
CA LYS A 80 -10.96 4.18 18.71
C LYS A 80 -9.95 3.92 19.82
N ASP A 81 -8.83 4.64 19.81
CA ASP A 81 -7.71 4.39 20.70
C ASP A 81 -7.30 5.72 21.37
N ILE A 82 -7.46 5.75 22.70
CA ILE A 82 -7.16 6.92 23.52
C ILE A 82 -5.65 7.19 23.64
N ASP A 83 -4.82 6.15 23.59
CA ASP A 83 -3.38 6.27 23.61
C ASP A 83 -2.86 6.83 22.28
N TYR A 84 -3.47 6.43 21.17
CA TYR A 84 -3.23 7.07 19.88
C TYR A 84 -3.58 8.56 19.90
N ILE A 85 -4.78 8.91 20.41
CA ILE A 85 -5.19 10.32 20.56
C ILE A 85 -4.16 11.10 21.39
N ARG A 86 -3.72 10.52 22.51
CA ARG A 86 -2.76 11.15 23.42
C ARG A 86 -1.42 11.38 22.72
N GLY A 87 -0.90 10.38 22.02
CA GLY A 87 0.34 10.48 21.26
C GLY A 87 0.26 11.54 20.16
N LEU A 88 -0.86 11.57 19.40
CA LEU A 88 -1.13 12.59 18.38
C LEU A 88 -1.09 14.01 18.97
N LEU A 89 -1.74 14.22 20.11
CA LEU A 89 -1.77 15.53 20.79
C LEU A 89 -0.40 15.95 21.35
N GLN A 90 0.44 14.98 21.70
CA GLN A 90 1.83 15.19 22.12
C GLN A 90 2.79 15.39 20.96
N GLY A 91 2.32 15.25 19.70
CA GLY A 91 3.17 15.34 18.52
C GLY A 91 4.11 14.14 18.34
N GLN A 92 3.77 12.99 18.92
CA GLN A 92 4.50 11.75 18.66
C GLN A 92 4.32 11.35 17.20
N ASN A 93 5.41 10.89 16.57
CA ASN A 93 5.33 10.29 15.26
C ASN A 93 4.85 8.85 15.43
N ILE A 94 3.62 8.56 15.00
CA ILE A 94 3.03 7.23 15.10
C ILE A 94 2.97 6.66 13.69
N ASP A 95 3.67 5.54 13.44
CA ASP A 95 3.58 4.85 12.16
C ASP A 95 2.13 4.34 11.98
N ILE A 96 1.47 4.91 10.98
CA ILE A 96 0.08 4.62 10.67
C ILE A 96 -0.05 4.02 9.28
N GLU A 97 -1.00 3.11 9.19
CA GLU A 97 -1.33 2.38 8.00
C GLU A 97 -2.82 2.45 7.71
N MET A 98 -3.16 2.90 6.51
CA MET A 98 -4.53 2.91 6.04
C MET A 98 -4.90 1.61 5.34
N GLY A 99 -6.06 1.07 5.67
CA GLY A 99 -6.75 0.04 4.89
C GLY A 99 -8.26 0.27 4.87
N ARG A 100 -9.02 -0.67 4.32
CA ARG A 100 -10.50 -0.68 4.37
C ARG A 100 -10.97 -2.01 4.94
N ASN A 101 -12.07 -2.01 5.69
CA ASN A 101 -12.70 -3.24 6.16
C ASN A 101 -13.75 -3.77 5.17
N SER A 102 -14.39 -4.89 5.52
CA SER A 102 -15.41 -5.56 4.68
C SER A 102 -16.66 -4.72 4.39
N LYS A 103 -16.86 -3.63 5.12
CA LYS A 103 -17.99 -2.69 4.96
C LYS A 103 -17.56 -1.39 4.28
N ASN A 104 -16.42 -1.39 3.58
CA ASN A 104 -15.81 -0.22 2.94
C ASN A 104 -15.49 0.95 3.89
N VAL A 105 -15.45 0.71 5.20
CA VAL A 105 -15.01 1.70 6.18
C VAL A 105 -13.49 1.79 6.09
N VAL A 106 -12.98 3.00 5.90
CA VAL A 106 -11.53 3.28 5.94
C VAL A 106 -11.07 3.16 7.38
N ILE A 107 -10.00 2.39 7.61
CA ILE A 107 -9.41 2.20 8.92
C ILE A 107 -7.96 2.70 8.87
N LEU A 108 -7.59 3.58 9.78
CA LEU A 108 -6.18 3.88 10.06
C LEU A 108 -5.76 3.01 11.24
N ASN A 109 -4.62 2.37 11.09
CA ASN A 109 -4.08 1.44 12.04
C ASN A 109 -2.72 1.91 12.51
N ARG A 110 -2.45 1.88 13.80
CA ARG A 110 -1.08 1.92 14.31
C ARG A 110 -0.43 0.57 14.03
N LYS A 111 0.83 0.56 13.64
CA LYS A 111 1.63 -0.66 13.58
C LYS A 111 2.31 -0.90 14.92
N ASP A 112 1.97 -2.01 15.56
CA ASP A 112 2.65 -2.46 16.77
C ASP A 112 3.53 -3.66 16.43
N LEU A 113 4.82 -3.56 16.76
CA LEU A 113 5.78 -4.64 16.50
C LEU A 113 5.28 -5.93 17.15
N PHE A 114 5.22 -6.99 16.36
CA PHE A 114 4.69 -8.27 16.77
C PHE A 114 5.76 -9.36 16.74
N ILE A 115 6.42 -9.53 15.59
CA ILE A 115 7.54 -10.46 15.44
C ILE A 115 8.74 -9.68 14.91
N SER A 116 9.90 -9.94 15.48
CA SER A 116 11.17 -9.67 14.83
C SER A 116 11.89 -10.98 14.54
N THR A 117 12.69 -10.99 13.49
CA THR A 117 13.50 -12.15 13.11
C THR A 117 14.98 -11.82 13.26
N ARG A 118 15.83 -12.85 13.30
CA ARG A 118 17.27 -12.73 13.11
C ARG A 118 17.73 -13.90 12.27
N MET A 119 18.41 -13.61 11.17
CA MET A 119 18.95 -14.65 10.29
C MET A 119 20.26 -15.22 10.86
N GLY A 120 20.50 -16.50 10.58
CA GLY A 120 21.81 -17.12 10.76
C GLY A 120 22.83 -16.60 9.74
N THR A 121 24.00 -17.25 9.66
CA THR A 121 25.10 -16.86 8.74
C THR A 121 24.84 -17.17 7.26
N ASP A 122 23.62 -17.58 6.91
CA ASP A 122 23.25 -18.06 5.58
C ASP A 122 22.38 -17.01 4.89
N GLU A 123 22.61 -16.74 3.59
CA GLU A 123 21.93 -15.70 2.79
C GLU A 123 20.44 -15.99 2.49
N ARG A 124 19.83 -16.93 3.23
CA ARG A 124 18.43 -17.32 3.05
C ARG A 124 17.48 -16.21 3.51
N ASN A 125 16.29 -16.14 2.91
CA ASN A 125 15.30 -15.12 3.23
C ASN A 125 14.36 -15.57 4.37
N ALA A 126 14.22 -14.77 5.43
CA ALA A 126 13.36 -15.06 6.59
C ALA A 126 11.91 -15.36 6.20
N GLN A 127 11.34 -14.58 5.28
CA GLN A 127 9.97 -14.74 4.79
C GLN A 127 9.77 -16.12 4.14
N VAL A 128 10.73 -16.54 3.30
CA VAL A 128 10.71 -17.86 2.64
C VAL A 128 10.88 -19.00 3.65
N LEU A 129 11.75 -18.83 4.64
CA LEU A 129 11.92 -19.82 5.70
C LEU A 129 10.65 -19.95 6.56
N MET A 130 10.03 -18.83 6.91
CA MET A 130 8.77 -18.81 7.66
C MET A 130 7.62 -19.40 6.85
N ALA A 131 7.60 -19.21 5.52
CA ALA A 131 6.58 -19.79 4.65
C ALA A 131 6.58 -21.32 4.63
N LYS A 132 7.71 -21.96 4.98
CA LYS A 132 7.80 -23.43 5.11
C LYS A 132 7.15 -23.95 6.39
N LEU A 133 6.91 -23.09 7.38
CA LEU A 133 6.39 -23.45 8.69
C LEU A 133 4.86 -23.31 8.72
N PRO A 134 4.08 -24.39 8.94
CA PRO A 134 2.62 -24.35 8.88
C PRO A 134 1.96 -23.32 9.80
N LEU A 135 2.58 -23.03 10.95
CA LEU A 135 2.10 -22.05 11.93
C LEU A 135 2.00 -20.63 11.36
N PHE A 136 2.76 -20.31 10.31
CA PHE A 136 2.73 -19.00 9.67
C PHE A 136 1.67 -18.86 8.59
N ASN A 137 0.98 -19.94 8.16
CA ASN A 137 -0.04 -19.88 7.12
C ASN A 137 -1.08 -18.75 7.29
N PRO A 138 -1.58 -18.43 8.51
CA PRO A 138 -2.48 -17.29 8.71
C PRO A 138 -1.85 -15.91 8.45
N ILE A 139 -0.53 -15.81 8.61
CA ILE A 139 0.26 -14.59 8.44
C ILE A 139 0.71 -14.44 6.99
N LEU A 140 1.11 -15.53 6.32
CA LEU A 140 1.62 -15.53 4.93
C LEU A 140 0.67 -14.85 3.94
N LYS A 141 -0.65 -14.95 4.16
CA LYS A 141 -1.67 -14.25 3.35
C LYS A 141 -1.60 -12.71 3.44
N ASN A 142 -0.73 -12.17 4.28
CA ASN A 142 -0.48 -10.73 4.43
C ASN A 142 0.90 -10.33 3.88
N PHE A 143 1.63 -11.28 3.28
CA PHE A 143 2.90 -11.04 2.60
C PHE A 143 2.62 -10.68 1.13
N GLY A 144 2.85 -9.42 0.74
CA GLY A 144 2.83 -8.97 -0.66
C GLY A 144 1.84 -7.86 -1.04
N THR A 145 2.26 -7.04 -2.01
CA THR A 145 1.66 -5.82 -2.62
C THR A 145 0.61 -5.10 -1.80
N SER A 146 1.08 -4.14 -1.01
CA SER A 146 0.30 -3.13 -0.29
C SER A 146 -0.75 -3.76 0.63
N ARG A 147 -0.61 -3.63 1.94
CA ARG A 147 -1.58 -3.11 2.93
C ARG A 147 -3.13 -3.22 2.72
N LEU A 148 -3.62 -3.77 1.62
CA LEU A 148 -4.79 -3.38 0.81
C LEU A 148 -5.51 -4.59 0.17
N VAL A 149 -4.81 -5.72 -0.06
CA VAL A 149 -5.31 -6.91 -0.79
C VAL A 149 -6.60 -7.49 -0.18
N ARG A 150 -6.76 -7.42 1.14
CA ARG A 150 -7.95 -7.97 1.83
C ARG A 150 -8.62 -6.92 2.72
N PRO A 151 -9.96 -6.98 2.82
CA PRO A 151 -10.67 -6.19 3.81
C PRO A 151 -10.09 -6.48 5.20
N LEU A 152 -9.62 -5.43 5.86
CA LEU A 152 -9.17 -5.48 7.23
C LEU A 152 -10.30 -5.98 8.13
N ARG A 153 -9.92 -6.70 9.19
CA ARG A 153 -10.85 -6.91 10.30
C ARG A 153 -11.22 -5.57 10.94
N ASP A 154 -12.49 -5.43 11.33
CA ASP A 154 -13.03 -4.25 12.03
C ASP A 154 -12.26 -3.93 13.33
N GLY A 155 -11.70 -4.97 13.96
CA GLY A 155 -10.84 -4.92 15.13
C GLY A 155 -10.20 -6.28 15.43
N PRO A 156 -9.11 -6.32 16.22
CA PRO A 156 -8.58 -7.55 16.75
C PRO A 156 -9.58 -8.19 17.72
N GLN A 157 -9.74 -9.51 17.67
CA GLN A 157 -10.57 -10.22 18.67
C GLN A 157 -10.00 -9.99 20.08
N PHE A 158 -10.88 -9.81 21.07
CA PHE A 158 -10.46 -9.71 22.47
C PHE A 158 -9.73 -10.99 22.89
N ILE A 159 -8.65 -10.84 23.64
CA ILE A 159 -7.92 -11.93 24.27
C ILE A 159 -7.90 -11.70 25.78
N SER A 160 -8.12 -12.76 26.54
CA SER A 160 -7.99 -12.66 27.99
C SER A 160 -6.53 -12.37 28.37
N PRO A 161 -6.29 -11.64 29.48
CA PRO A 161 -4.95 -11.41 30.00
C PRO A 161 -4.15 -12.70 30.09
N VAL A 162 -2.84 -12.59 29.90
CA VAL A 162 -1.95 -13.76 29.93
C VAL A 162 -1.80 -14.26 31.37
N GLU A 163 -2.15 -15.51 31.60
CA GLU A 163 -2.01 -16.14 32.91
C GLU A 163 -0.56 -16.58 33.17
N LYS A 164 -0.19 -16.70 34.45
CA LYS A 164 1.17 -17.10 34.84
C LYS A 164 1.50 -18.49 34.29
N GLY A 165 2.53 -18.57 33.45
CA GLY A 165 2.98 -19.82 32.83
C GLY A 165 2.20 -20.24 31.58
N GLU A 166 1.19 -19.47 31.17
CA GLU A 166 0.36 -19.79 30.00
C GLU A 166 1.19 -19.86 28.71
N ILE A 167 2.09 -18.90 28.48
CA ILE A 167 2.97 -18.88 27.30
C ILE A 167 3.85 -20.14 27.23
N GLU A 168 4.41 -20.56 28.36
CA GLU A 168 5.23 -21.77 28.42
C GLU A 168 4.42 -23.03 28.08
N SER A 169 3.19 -23.13 28.58
CA SER A 169 2.28 -24.23 28.26
C SER A 169 1.94 -24.25 26.77
N LEU A 170 1.59 -23.09 26.21
CA LEU A 170 1.25 -22.94 24.79
C LEU A 170 2.45 -23.24 23.88
N MET A 171 3.66 -22.80 24.24
CA MET A 171 4.87 -23.12 23.50
C MET A 171 5.16 -24.63 23.51
N LYS A 172 5.08 -25.29 24.67
CA LYS A 172 5.28 -26.75 24.74
C LYS A 172 4.29 -27.50 23.85
N LYS A 173 3.02 -27.07 23.85
CA LYS A 173 1.99 -27.61 22.97
C LYS A 173 2.34 -27.40 21.49
N MET A 174 2.73 -26.17 21.11
CA MET A 174 3.19 -25.84 19.76
C MET A 174 4.33 -26.75 19.32
N LEU A 175 5.31 -27.02 20.17
CA LEU A 175 6.45 -27.89 19.84
C LEU A 175 6.04 -29.36 19.65
N SER A 176 5.12 -29.88 20.48
CA SER A 176 4.68 -31.29 20.38
C SER A 176 3.72 -31.56 19.24
N GLU A 177 2.91 -30.57 18.84
CA GLU A 177 1.86 -30.69 17.82
C GLU A 177 2.25 -30.02 16.50
N ALA A 178 3.51 -29.60 16.35
CA ALA A 178 3.94 -28.69 15.28
C ALA A 178 3.71 -29.23 13.87
N VAL A 179 4.01 -30.51 13.63
CA VAL A 179 4.13 -31.07 12.28
C VAL A 179 3.78 -32.55 12.21
N ASP A 180 3.20 -32.93 11.08
CA ASP A 180 3.10 -34.31 10.62
C ASP A 180 4.16 -34.53 9.52
N VAL A 181 5.21 -35.29 9.82
CA VAL A 181 6.31 -35.57 8.87
C VAL A 181 5.88 -36.47 7.70
N THR A 182 4.68 -37.04 7.75
CA THR A 182 4.11 -37.83 6.67
C THR A 182 3.35 -36.98 5.66
N ASP A 183 3.03 -35.72 6.00
CA ASP A 183 2.35 -34.78 5.13
C ASP A 183 3.16 -34.46 3.87
N GLU A 184 2.48 -34.40 2.72
CA GLU A 184 3.11 -34.17 1.42
C GLU A 184 3.70 -32.76 1.31
N ALA A 185 3.02 -31.75 1.86
CA ALA A 185 3.50 -30.37 1.84
C ALA A 185 4.71 -30.21 2.77
N TYR A 186 4.73 -30.88 3.92
CA TYR A 186 5.91 -30.96 4.78
C TYR A 186 7.11 -31.53 4.03
N ARG A 187 6.97 -32.72 3.43
CA ARG A 187 8.07 -33.37 2.69
C ARG A 187 8.57 -32.52 1.54
N LYS A 188 7.66 -31.87 0.80
CA LYS A 188 8.01 -30.93 -0.26
C LYS A 188 8.80 -29.73 0.29
N ASN A 189 8.37 -29.16 1.42
CA ASN A 189 9.00 -28.00 2.04
C ASN A 189 10.39 -28.30 2.60
N PHE A 190 10.72 -29.55 2.95
CA PHE A 190 12.01 -29.92 3.56
C PHE A 190 12.84 -30.92 2.74
N LYS A 191 12.44 -31.20 1.49
CA LYS A 191 13.15 -32.12 0.61
C LYS A 191 14.62 -31.70 0.42
N GLY A 192 15.55 -32.57 0.79
CA GLY A 192 17.00 -32.35 0.66
C GLY A 192 17.56 -31.18 1.47
N GLN A 193 16.83 -30.69 2.48
CA GLN A 193 17.28 -29.54 3.30
C GLN A 193 16.92 -29.69 4.77
N THR A 194 17.66 -28.98 5.62
CA THR A 194 17.40 -28.86 7.06
C THR A 194 17.09 -27.41 7.39
N LEU A 195 16.09 -27.20 8.25
CA LEU A 195 15.76 -25.88 8.79
C LEU A 195 15.80 -25.93 10.32
N THR A 196 16.68 -25.14 10.92
CA THR A 196 16.76 -24.96 12.38
C THR A 196 16.20 -23.60 12.77
N VAL A 197 15.17 -23.61 13.62
CA VAL A 197 14.47 -22.39 14.07
C VAL A 197 14.60 -22.23 15.58
N ASN A 198 15.10 -21.09 16.03
CA ASN A 198 15.03 -20.65 17.41
C ASN A 198 13.76 -19.82 17.65
N TRP A 199 13.17 -20.00 18.82
CA TRP A 199 12.01 -19.26 19.30
C TRP A 199 12.34 -18.54 20.60
N ASP A 200 11.91 -17.29 20.71
CA ASP A 200 11.85 -16.53 21.96
C ASP A 200 10.49 -15.85 22.04
N ILE A 201 9.63 -16.31 22.95
CA ILE A 201 8.31 -15.72 23.19
C ILE A 201 8.25 -15.26 24.63
N ASN A 202 8.32 -13.94 24.85
CA ASN A 202 8.37 -13.30 26.15
C ASN A 202 9.43 -13.93 27.08
N GLY A 203 10.66 -14.11 26.57
CA GLY A 203 11.80 -14.68 27.29
C GLY A 203 11.75 -16.20 27.48
N LYS A 204 10.73 -16.86 26.93
CA LYS A 204 10.63 -18.34 26.91
C LYS A 204 11.24 -18.84 25.61
N ILE A 205 12.31 -19.62 25.74
CA ILE A 205 13.14 -20.02 24.60
C ILE A 205 12.96 -21.49 24.21
N ALA A 206 13.08 -21.80 22.92
CA ALA A 206 13.08 -23.15 22.39
C ALA A 206 13.77 -23.22 21.03
N TYR A 207 14.04 -24.43 20.54
CA TYR A 207 14.39 -24.65 19.13
C TYR A 207 13.56 -25.79 18.51
N GLN A 208 13.41 -25.72 17.20
CA GLN A 208 12.86 -26.77 16.33
C GLN A 208 13.84 -27.05 15.19
N ILE A 209 13.97 -28.31 14.79
CA ILE A 209 14.77 -28.77 13.65
C ILE A 209 13.84 -29.55 12.74
N PHE A 210 13.69 -29.09 11.51
CA PHE A 210 12.87 -29.67 10.48
C PHE A 210 13.75 -30.31 9.41
N GLU A 211 13.54 -31.60 9.17
CA GLU A 211 14.22 -32.40 8.15
C GLU A 211 13.17 -33.11 7.28
N GLU A 212 13.56 -33.57 6.08
CA GLU A 212 12.65 -34.22 5.12
C GLU A 212 11.81 -35.37 5.72
N THR A 213 12.40 -36.14 6.64
CA THR A 213 11.77 -37.33 7.24
C THR A 213 11.73 -37.30 8.76
N SER A 214 12.19 -36.22 9.38
CA SER A 214 12.39 -36.14 10.83
C SER A 214 12.07 -34.75 11.35
N TYR A 215 11.68 -34.70 12.62
CA TYR A 215 11.38 -33.47 13.33
C TYR A 215 11.85 -33.59 14.78
N ASN A 216 12.64 -32.62 15.23
CA ASN A 216 13.18 -32.58 16.59
C ASN A 216 12.96 -31.20 17.21
N HIS A 217 12.80 -31.15 18.54
CA HIS A 217 12.65 -29.88 19.25
C HIS A 217 13.17 -29.97 20.68
N LYS A 218 13.42 -28.81 21.29
CA LYS A 218 13.72 -28.71 22.73
C LYS A 218 13.25 -27.39 23.30
N PHE A 219 12.50 -27.45 24.39
CA PHE A 219 12.13 -26.29 25.18
C PHE A 219 13.23 -25.91 26.18
N GLY A 220 13.38 -24.62 26.46
CA GLY A 220 14.32 -24.08 27.45
C GLY A 220 15.75 -23.89 26.94
N LYS A 221 15.99 -24.03 25.63
CA LYS A 221 17.31 -23.82 25.02
C LYS A 221 17.17 -23.29 23.58
N HIS A 222 18.09 -22.43 23.16
CA HIS A 222 18.34 -22.09 21.76
C HIS A 222 19.41 -23.01 21.15
N SER A 223 19.30 -23.28 19.86
CA SER A 223 20.39 -23.85 19.06
C SER A 223 21.44 -22.78 18.76
N GLU A 224 22.71 -23.16 18.77
CA GLU A 224 23.83 -22.28 18.39
C GLU A 224 23.90 -22.04 16.88
N ASN A 225 23.38 -22.99 16.08
CA ASN A 225 23.41 -22.96 14.62
C ASN A 225 21.98 -22.83 14.06
N ALA A 226 21.21 -21.87 14.54
CA ALA A 226 19.88 -21.63 13.99
C ALA A 226 19.96 -20.85 12.69
N ASP A 227 19.18 -21.28 11.70
CA ASP A 227 19.02 -20.58 10.43
C ASP A 227 18.15 -19.33 10.59
N LEU A 228 17.19 -19.39 11.52
CA LEU A 228 16.24 -18.34 11.79
C LEU A 228 15.95 -18.29 13.29
N THR A 229 16.00 -17.11 13.88
CA THR A 229 15.49 -16.84 15.23
C THR A 229 14.25 -15.96 15.13
N ILE A 230 13.17 -16.35 15.80
CA ILE A 230 11.89 -15.64 15.82
C ILE A 230 11.63 -15.15 17.25
N VAL A 231 11.39 -13.85 17.39
CA VAL A 231 11.20 -13.19 18.68
C VAL A 231 9.83 -12.52 18.75
N ILE A 232 9.08 -12.79 19.83
CA ILE A 232 7.82 -12.13 20.17
C ILE A 232 7.92 -11.65 21.62
N GLU A 233 8.18 -10.37 21.82
CA GLU A 233 8.39 -9.82 23.17
C GLU A 233 7.09 -9.65 23.95
N ASN A 234 6.03 -9.19 23.28
CA ASN A 234 4.75 -8.93 23.94
C ASN A 234 4.02 -10.26 24.26
N PRO A 235 3.73 -10.56 25.54
CA PRO A 235 3.07 -11.81 25.92
C PRO A 235 1.67 -11.98 25.33
N GLU A 236 0.87 -10.92 25.24
CA GLU A 236 -0.47 -10.98 24.67
C GLU A 236 -0.43 -11.33 23.19
N TYR A 237 0.56 -10.77 22.47
CA TYR A 237 0.79 -11.13 21.08
C TYR A 237 1.33 -12.56 20.94
N GLY A 238 2.20 -13.00 21.85
CA GLY A 238 2.64 -14.39 21.93
C GLY A 238 1.49 -15.38 22.14
N LYS A 239 0.58 -15.08 23.07
CA LYS A 239 -0.66 -15.86 23.29
C LYS A 239 -1.52 -15.90 22.03
N ARG A 240 -1.77 -14.74 21.41
CA ARG A 240 -2.52 -14.62 20.15
C ARG A 240 -1.92 -15.50 19.05
N PHE A 241 -0.60 -15.43 18.88
CA PHE A 241 0.14 -16.22 17.90
C PHE A 241 -0.02 -17.72 18.12
N LEU A 242 0.27 -18.19 19.33
CA LEU A 242 0.25 -19.60 19.69
C LEU A 242 -1.16 -20.20 19.64
N GLN A 243 -2.19 -19.38 19.88
CA GLN A 243 -3.60 -19.77 19.74
C GLN A 243 -4.15 -19.58 18.32
N GLN A 244 -3.32 -19.13 17.38
CA GLN A 244 -3.69 -18.79 16.00
C GLN A 244 -4.89 -17.84 15.91
N ILE A 245 -5.03 -16.94 16.90
CA ILE A 245 -6.13 -16.00 16.94
C ILE A 245 -5.93 -14.97 15.83
N PRO A 246 -6.88 -14.83 14.89
CA PRO A 246 -6.62 -14.05 13.71
C PRO A 246 -6.48 -12.55 14.00
N THR A 247 -5.48 -11.89 13.40
CA THR A 247 -5.37 -10.42 13.35
C THR A 247 -4.88 -9.93 11.99
N ASN A 248 -4.84 -8.60 11.79
CA ASN A 248 -4.32 -7.96 10.58
C ASN A 248 -2.81 -7.79 10.74
N TYR A 249 -2.02 -8.23 9.75
CA TYR A 249 -0.55 -8.18 9.81
C TYR A 249 0.04 -7.30 8.71
N ALA A 250 1.21 -6.70 8.98
CA ALA A 250 2.02 -5.98 8.01
C ALA A 250 3.48 -6.46 8.07
N PRO A 251 4.13 -6.80 6.96
CA PRO A 251 5.58 -7.02 6.94
C PRO A 251 6.34 -5.69 6.91
N GLY A 252 7.63 -5.73 7.23
CA GLY A 252 8.61 -4.66 7.03
C GLY A 252 10.03 -5.17 7.32
N LEU A 253 11.04 -4.32 7.12
CA LEU A 253 12.44 -4.63 7.41
C LEU A 253 13.01 -3.62 8.41
N ASP A 254 13.95 -4.05 9.26
CA ASP A 254 14.76 -3.14 10.07
C ASP A 254 16.05 -2.71 9.36
N SER A 255 16.88 -1.90 10.03
CA SER A 255 18.15 -1.39 9.49
C SER A 255 19.19 -2.48 9.22
N ASP A 256 19.06 -3.62 9.89
CA ASP A 256 19.92 -4.79 9.73
C ASP A 256 19.25 -5.83 8.80
N GLU A 257 18.18 -5.44 8.10
CA GLU A 257 17.45 -6.22 7.10
C GLU A 257 16.74 -7.45 7.66
N ASN A 258 16.49 -7.46 8.96
CA ASN A 258 15.67 -8.48 9.57
C ASN A 258 14.20 -8.25 9.23
N LEU A 259 13.48 -9.34 8.93
CA LEU A 259 12.04 -9.29 8.74
C LEU A 259 11.35 -8.94 10.06
N LEU A 260 10.54 -7.89 10.00
CA LEU A 260 9.62 -7.48 11.04
C LEU A 260 8.18 -7.79 10.59
N ILE A 261 7.36 -8.22 11.53
CA ILE A 261 5.92 -8.36 11.34
C ILE A 261 5.24 -7.51 12.40
N TYR A 262 4.29 -6.71 11.98
CA TYR A 262 3.49 -5.83 12.81
C TYR A 262 2.06 -6.31 12.89
N ILE A 263 1.40 -6.08 14.02
CA ILE A 263 -0.05 -6.12 14.13
C ILE A 263 -0.60 -4.73 13.81
N LYS A 264 -1.62 -4.67 12.94
CA LYS A 264 -2.35 -3.44 12.62
C LYS A 264 -3.47 -3.25 13.63
N ASN A 265 -3.31 -2.30 14.54
CA ASN A 265 -4.30 -1.96 15.55
C ASN A 265 -5.13 -0.74 15.11
N PRO A 266 -6.45 -0.87 14.89
CA PRO A 266 -7.30 0.24 14.46
C PRO A 266 -7.34 1.38 15.47
N VAL A 267 -6.97 2.57 15.04
CA VAL A 267 -6.96 3.78 15.89
C VAL A 267 -7.98 4.82 15.41
N LEU A 268 -8.33 4.81 14.13
CA LEU A 268 -9.34 5.66 13.52
C LEU A 268 -10.17 4.86 12.51
N SER A 269 -11.48 5.07 12.45
CA SER A 269 -12.33 4.58 11.37
C SER A 269 -13.14 5.69 10.74
N ILE A 270 -13.29 5.65 9.42
CA ILE A 270 -13.95 6.68 8.63
C ILE A 270 -14.92 6.00 7.68
N GLN A 271 -16.19 6.28 7.85
CA GLN A 271 -17.26 5.75 7.02
C GLN A 271 -17.82 6.88 6.17
N PHE A 272 -17.68 6.75 4.86
CA PHE A 272 -18.27 7.67 3.89
C PHE A 272 -19.64 7.15 3.46
N LYS A 273 -20.58 8.06 3.23
CA LYS A 273 -21.86 7.78 2.59
C LYS A 273 -21.69 7.51 1.10
N ASN A 274 -20.83 8.29 0.44
CA ASN A 274 -20.43 8.06 -0.95
C ASN A 274 -19.28 7.03 -1.00
N PRO A 275 -19.43 5.89 -1.70
CA PRO A 275 -18.37 4.88 -1.79
C PRO A 275 -17.10 5.36 -2.52
N ASP A 276 -17.22 6.35 -3.40
CA ASP A 276 -16.09 6.93 -4.16
C ASP A 276 -15.25 7.90 -3.32
N ASP A 277 -15.77 8.36 -2.18
CA ASP A 277 -15.02 9.24 -1.29
C ASP A 277 -13.84 8.51 -0.66
N THR A 278 -12.73 9.24 -0.53
CA THR A 278 -11.46 8.74 0.00
C THR A 278 -11.04 9.55 1.22
N VAL A 279 -9.99 9.12 1.93
CA VAL A 279 -9.42 9.89 3.04
C VAL A 279 -9.01 11.31 2.60
N TYR A 280 -8.68 11.49 1.32
CA TYR A 280 -8.33 12.79 0.76
C TYR A 280 -9.54 13.74 0.68
N SER A 281 -10.76 13.21 0.56
CA SER A 281 -12.00 14.00 0.68
C SER A 281 -12.15 14.68 2.05
N LEU A 282 -11.32 14.33 3.05
CA LEU A 282 -11.30 14.96 4.36
C LEU A 282 -10.36 16.18 4.42
N ALA A 283 -9.49 16.39 3.43
CA ALA A 283 -8.58 17.53 3.39
C ALA A 283 -9.33 18.89 3.35
N ARG A 284 -10.60 18.87 2.93
CA ARG A 284 -11.53 20.00 2.97
C ARG A 284 -11.98 20.36 4.39
N LEU A 285 -11.90 19.43 5.34
CA LEU A 285 -12.30 19.67 6.73
C LEU A 285 -11.21 20.50 7.45
N PRO A 286 -11.57 21.67 8.02
CA PRO A 286 -10.60 22.56 8.68
C PRO A 286 -9.74 21.86 9.74
N PHE A 287 -10.37 21.10 10.64
CA PHE A 287 -9.65 20.38 11.70
C PHE A 287 -8.70 19.32 11.13
N PHE A 288 -9.09 18.60 10.08
CA PHE A 288 -8.31 17.51 9.49
C PHE A 288 -7.09 18.05 8.73
N SER A 289 -7.25 19.18 8.03
CA SER A 289 -6.15 19.86 7.36
C SER A 289 -5.05 20.32 8.33
N SER A 290 -5.43 20.71 9.56
CA SER A 290 -4.47 21.08 10.63
C SER A 290 -3.68 19.89 11.21
N ILE A 291 -4.19 18.66 11.02
CA ILE A 291 -3.53 17.42 11.43
C ILE A 291 -2.59 16.94 10.33
N ILE A 292 -3.00 17.02 9.06
CA ILE A 292 -2.19 16.59 7.90
C ILE A 292 -1.08 17.57 7.52
N GLN A 293 -1.26 18.89 7.68
CA GLN A 293 -0.23 19.88 7.32
C GLN A 293 1.10 19.69 8.06
N LYS A 294 1.12 19.02 9.22
CA LYS A 294 2.37 18.64 9.89
C LYS A 294 3.15 17.52 9.21
N GLN A 295 2.52 16.72 8.35
CA GLN A 295 3.22 15.76 7.50
C GLN A 295 3.71 16.41 6.19
N GLU A 296 3.00 17.42 5.66
CA GLU A 296 3.41 18.15 4.44
C GLU A 296 4.49 19.23 4.68
N SER A 297 4.73 19.68 5.92
CA SER A 297 5.96 20.43 6.24
C SER A 297 7.17 19.48 6.33
N GLY A 298 7.48 18.84 5.20
CA GLY A 298 8.81 18.30 4.87
C GLY A 298 9.83 19.41 4.57
N LEU A 299 9.54 20.67 4.92
CA LEU A 299 10.59 21.67 5.07
C LEU A 299 11.35 21.34 6.36
N PRO A 300 12.68 21.12 6.28
CA PRO A 300 13.47 20.75 7.44
C PRO A 300 13.46 21.91 8.44
N THR A 301 12.84 21.71 9.60
CA THR A 301 13.31 22.38 10.81
C THR A 301 14.64 21.74 11.17
N GLU A 302 15.67 22.56 11.40
CA GLU A 302 17.10 22.21 11.59
C GLU A 302 17.43 21.16 12.66
N GLU A 303 16.45 20.51 13.28
CA GLU A 303 16.63 19.55 14.38
C GLU A 303 16.06 18.14 14.10
N LYS A 304 15.76 17.77 12.85
CA LYS A 304 15.47 16.36 12.55
C LYS A 304 16.78 15.56 12.55
N LYS A 305 16.91 14.68 13.54
CA LYS A 305 17.87 13.56 13.55
C LYS A 305 17.88 12.89 12.18
N GLU A 306 19.08 12.59 11.70
CA GLU A 306 19.41 11.87 10.47
C GLU A 306 18.62 10.55 10.34
N GLU A 307 17.40 10.59 9.81
CA GLU A 307 16.89 9.46 9.03
C GLU A 307 17.74 9.44 7.76
N LYS A 308 18.57 8.40 7.60
CA LYS A 308 19.33 8.19 6.35
C LYS A 308 18.35 8.26 5.19
N LYS A 309 18.45 9.33 4.40
CA LYS A 309 17.72 9.46 3.15
C LYS A 309 18.15 8.28 2.28
N ASP A 310 17.21 7.43 1.87
CA ASP A 310 17.53 6.31 0.99
C ASP A 310 18.12 6.86 -0.31
N GLU A 311 19.40 6.58 -0.56
CA GLU A 311 20.14 7.08 -1.72
C GLU A 311 19.83 6.28 -3.00
N ARG A 312 19.02 5.21 -2.89
CA ARG A 312 18.64 4.36 -4.03
C ARG A 312 17.62 5.06 -4.93
N GLU A 313 17.93 5.11 -6.23
CA GLU A 313 17.09 5.77 -7.23
C GLU A 313 15.77 5.01 -7.46
N ASN A 314 14.65 5.69 -7.25
CA ASN A 314 13.33 5.23 -7.66
C ASN A 314 13.01 5.78 -9.04
N PHE A 315 12.37 4.99 -9.91
CA PHE A 315 12.01 5.47 -11.24
C PHE A 315 10.87 4.65 -11.82
N MET A 316 9.68 5.25 -11.92
CA MET A 316 8.50 4.64 -12.55
C MET A 316 7.99 5.50 -13.71
N ARG A 317 7.45 4.90 -14.77
CA ARG A 317 6.88 5.67 -15.88
C ARG A 317 5.58 5.08 -16.37
N ILE A 318 4.60 5.97 -16.59
CA ILE A 318 3.35 5.64 -17.29
C ILE A 318 3.70 5.51 -18.75
N ILE A 319 3.41 4.35 -19.33
CA ILE A 319 3.61 4.15 -20.75
C ILE A 319 2.27 4.44 -21.46
N PRO A 320 2.22 5.40 -22.39
CA PRO A 320 0.97 5.76 -23.06
C PRO A 320 0.41 4.59 -23.87
N VAL A 321 -0.90 4.32 -23.76
CA VAL A 321 -1.55 3.24 -24.50
C VAL A 321 -1.81 3.61 -25.96
N ASN A 322 -1.89 2.59 -26.82
CA ASN A 322 -2.35 2.66 -28.21
C ASN A 322 -1.69 3.72 -29.11
N LEU A 323 -0.39 3.96 -28.92
CA LEU A 323 0.41 4.82 -29.80
C LEU A 323 0.92 4.05 -31.03
N PRO A 324 0.52 4.42 -32.26
CA PRO A 324 1.14 3.90 -33.47
C PRO A 324 2.54 4.51 -33.65
N LEU A 325 3.55 3.66 -33.71
CA LEU A 325 4.94 4.07 -33.89
C LEU A 325 5.37 3.92 -35.36
N GLY A 326 5.14 4.90 -36.23
CA GLY A 326 5.80 5.03 -37.54
C GLY A 326 6.16 3.70 -38.26
N GLU A 327 7.44 3.50 -38.61
CA GLU A 327 7.93 2.30 -39.34
C GLU A 327 7.92 0.99 -38.51
N TYR A 328 7.52 1.01 -37.23
CA TYR A 328 7.30 -0.21 -36.47
C TYR A 328 5.92 -0.77 -36.85
N GLU A 329 5.87 -2.02 -37.32
CA GLU A 329 4.64 -2.73 -37.71
C GLU A 329 3.53 -2.65 -36.64
N ASN A 330 2.67 -1.62 -36.64
CA ASN A 330 1.46 -1.50 -35.82
C ASN A 330 1.57 -1.96 -34.34
N VAL A 331 2.74 -1.84 -33.69
CA VAL A 331 2.92 -2.27 -32.29
C VAL A 331 2.85 -1.08 -31.34
N VAL A 332 2.05 -1.23 -30.28
CA VAL A 332 1.82 -0.24 -29.21
C VAL A 332 3.05 -0.12 -28.30
N VAL A 333 3.45 1.13 -27.97
CA VAL A 333 4.64 1.48 -27.15
C VAL A 333 4.77 0.64 -25.85
N PRO A 334 3.74 0.53 -24.99
CA PRO A 334 3.76 -0.32 -23.80
C PRO A 334 4.19 -1.76 -24.08
N TYR A 335 3.70 -2.35 -25.17
CA TYR A 335 4.03 -3.73 -25.50
C TYR A 335 5.54 -3.91 -25.72
N LYS A 336 6.17 -3.00 -26.48
CA LYS A 336 7.61 -3.09 -26.78
C LYS A 336 8.50 -2.94 -25.56
N VAL A 337 8.17 -2.00 -24.67
CA VAL A 337 8.95 -1.79 -23.45
C VAL A 337 8.83 -3.00 -22.52
N PHE A 338 7.62 -3.49 -22.26
CA PHE A 338 7.44 -4.68 -21.41
C PHE A 338 8.04 -5.94 -22.05
N GLU A 339 7.85 -6.16 -23.36
CA GLU A 339 8.42 -7.29 -24.09
C GLU A 339 9.94 -7.37 -23.92
N HIS A 340 10.64 -6.23 -23.96
CA HIS A 340 12.08 -6.16 -23.72
C HIS A 340 12.47 -6.69 -22.32
N PHE A 341 11.82 -6.20 -21.27
CA PHE A 341 12.12 -6.61 -19.89
C PHE A 341 11.67 -8.04 -19.58
N ILE A 342 10.50 -8.47 -20.06
CA ILE A 342 9.99 -9.85 -19.93
C ILE A 342 10.98 -10.83 -20.56
N ASN A 343 11.48 -10.53 -21.76
CA ASN A 343 12.43 -11.40 -22.45
C ASN A 343 13.78 -11.50 -21.74
N LYS A 344 14.19 -10.47 -21.00
CA LYS A 344 15.44 -10.43 -20.24
C LYS A 344 15.30 -10.94 -18.80
N ALA A 345 14.09 -10.98 -18.25
CA ALA A 345 13.83 -11.30 -16.86
C ALA A 345 14.32 -12.71 -16.48
N SER A 346 15.03 -12.80 -15.35
CA SER A 346 15.49 -14.06 -14.73
C SER A 346 14.37 -14.81 -14.02
N ASN A 347 13.43 -14.07 -13.45
CA ASN A 347 12.24 -14.56 -12.79
C ASN A 347 11.11 -13.57 -13.05
N ILE A 348 9.89 -14.10 -13.22
CA ILE A 348 8.69 -13.29 -13.44
C ILE A 348 7.61 -13.77 -12.48
N VAL A 349 7.03 -12.86 -11.73
CA VAL A 349 5.91 -13.13 -10.84
C VAL A 349 4.70 -12.35 -11.33
N LEU A 350 3.61 -13.04 -11.61
CA LEU A 350 2.30 -12.43 -11.88
C LEU A 350 1.42 -12.53 -10.64
N ARG A 351 0.68 -11.46 -10.35
CA ARG A 351 -0.24 -11.37 -9.20
C ARG A 351 -1.56 -10.75 -9.58
N THR A 352 -2.57 -10.96 -8.72
CA THR A 352 -3.82 -10.20 -8.75
C THR A 352 -3.60 -8.72 -8.44
N CYS A 353 -4.53 -7.86 -8.82
CA CYS A 353 -4.43 -6.42 -8.60
C CYS A 353 -4.90 -6.07 -7.17
N PRO A 354 -4.02 -5.64 -6.25
CA PRO A 354 -4.38 -5.37 -4.86
C PRO A 354 -5.42 -4.26 -4.73
N CYS A 355 -5.41 -3.29 -5.65
CA CYS A 355 -6.41 -2.24 -5.70
C CYS A 355 -7.77 -2.83 -6.10
N ARG A 356 -7.86 -3.61 -7.17
CA ARG A 356 -9.15 -4.16 -7.62
C ARG A 356 -9.75 -5.13 -6.61
N GLU A 357 -8.93 -5.93 -5.94
CA GLU A 357 -9.37 -6.79 -4.84
C GLU A 357 -9.95 -5.98 -3.69
N ARG A 358 -9.24 -4.91 -3.28
CA ARG A 358 -9.70 -4.02 -2.21
C ARG A 358 -11.09 -3.45 -2.46
N TRP A 359 -11.34 -3.08 -3.71
CA TRP A 359 -12.54 -2.36 -4.12
C TRP A 359 -13.61 -3.27 -4.71
N ASP A 360 -13.41 -4.59 -4.70
CA ASP A 360 -14.27 -5.59 -5.36
C ASP A 360 -14.67 -5.15 -6.77
N CYS A 361 -13.66 -4.79 -7.57
CA CYS A 361 -13.81 -4.15 -8.87
C CYS A 361 -14.74 -4.96 -9.78
N LYS A 362 -15.75 -4.29 -10.33
CA LYS A 362 -16.69 -4.86 -11.31
C LYS A 362 -16.37 -4.48 -12.76
N ASN A 363 -15.44 -3.55 -12.96
CA ASN A 363 -15.16 -2.96 -14.26
C ASN A 363 -13.98 -3.63 -14.99
N HIS A 364 -13.09 -4.28 -14.25
CA HIS A 364 -11.86 -4.89 -14.76
C HIS A 364 -11.57 -6.18 -14.01
N ASP A 365 -11.03 -7.18 -14.71
CA ASP A 365 -10.67 -8.48 -14.13
C ASP A 365 -9.58 -8.32 -13.04
N ILE A 366 -9.83 -8.86 -11.85
CA ILE A 366 -8.90 -8.78 -10.71
C ILE A 366 -7.57 -9.49 -11.00
N SER A 367 -7.56 -10.53 -11.83
CA SER A 367 -6.37 -11.31 -12.16
C SER A 367 -5.35 -10.55 -13.00
N LEU A 368 -5.76 -9.49 -13.71
CA LEU A 368 -4.88 -8.65 -14.53
C LEU A 368 -4.08 -7.64 -13.68
N GLY A 369 -3.40 -8.14 -12.64
CA GLY A 369 -2.64 -7.37 -11.67
C GLY A 369 -1.15 -7.27 -11.95
N CYS A 370 -0.36 -7.00 -10.91
CA CYS A 370 1.04 -6.62 -11.05
C CYS A 370 1.92 -7.73 -11.63
N MET A 371 2.97 -7.31 -12.33
CA MET A 371 4.04 -8.13 -12.87
C MET A 371 5.35 -7.69 -12.25
N PHE A 372 6.05 -8.61 -11.57
CA PHE A 372 7.36 -8.33 -10.98
C PHE A 372 8.42 -9.14 -11.70
N MET A 373 9.56 -8.51 -11.98
CA MET A 373 10.66 -9.07 -12.76
C MET A 373 12.00 -8.88 -12.04
N GLY A 374 12.91 -9.85 -12.24
CA GLY A 374 14.29 -9.80 -11.77
C GLY A 374 14.56 -10.70 -10.56
N ASP A 375 15.84 -10.83 -10.19
CA ASP A 375 16.31 -11.82 -9.20
C ASP A 375 15.74 -11.59 -7.80
N ASP A 376 15.51 -10.34 -7.38
CA ASP A 376 14.97 -10.05 -6.04
C ASP A 376 13.57 -10.66 -5.88
N THR A 377 12.81 -10.82 -6.97
CA THR A 377 11.47 -11.40 -6.95
C THR A 377 11.43 -12.89 -6.61
N LYS A 378 12.58 -13.59 -6.70
CA LYS A 378 12.70 -15.00 -6.24
C LYS A 378 12.48 -15.15 -4.74
N ASN A 379 12.65 -14.04 -3.99
CA ASN A 379 12.44 -13.99 -2.55
C ASN A 379 10.99 -13.65 -2.16
N MET A 380 10.07 -13.55 -3.13
CA MET A 380 8.65 -13.33 -2.86
C MET A 380 7.99 -14.59 -2.29
N ALA A 381 7.45 -14.49 -1.07
CA ALA A 381 6.48 -15.47 -0.59
C ALA A 381 5.15 -15.28 -1.33
N LEU A 382 4.69 -16.32 -2.04
CA LEU A 382 3.47 -16.28 -2.85
C LEU A 382 2.41 -17.25 -2.32
N SER A 383 1.23 -16.73 -2.02
CA SER A 383 0.03 -17.54 -1.85
C SER A 383 -0.51 -17.95 -3.23
N PRO A 384 -0.92 -19.21 -3.46
CA PRO A 384 -1.45 -19.66 -4.75
C PRO A 384 -2.62 -18.83 -5.29
N ASP A 385 -3.43 -18.27 -4.38
CA ASP A 385 -4.59 -17.43 -4.74
C ASP A 385 -4.20 -16.02 -5.20
N GLU A 386 -2.98 -15.56 -4.90
CA GLU A 386 -2.57 -14.16 -5.05
C GLU A 386 -1.46 -13.97 -6.10
N GLY A 387 -0.85 -15.06 -6.57
CA GLY A 387 0.16 -14.99 -7.61
C GLY A 387 0.95 -16.26 -7.82
N TYR A 388 1.71 -16.27 -8.91
CA TYR A 388 2.52 -17.41 -9.32
C TYR A 388 3.75 -16.94 -10.10
N VAL A 389 4.77 -17.81 -10.15
CA VAL A 389 5.93 -17.63 -11.03
C VAL A 389 5.51 -18.00 -12.45
N ALA A 390 5.57 -17.04 -13.36
CA ALA A 390 5.08 -17.15 -14.72
C ALA A 390 6.20 -17.44 -15.72
N THR A 391 5.85 -18.10 -16.83
CA THR A 391 6.72 -18.16 -18.00
C THR A 391 6.69 -16.82 -18.75
N LYS A 392 7.65 -16.60 -19.65
CA LYS A 392 7.69 -15.40 -20.51
C LYS A 392 6.45 -15.30 -21.39
N GLU A 393 5.98 -16.43 -21.90
CA GLU A 393 4.77 -16.51 -22.72
C GLU A 393 3.54 -16.08 -21.91
N GLN A 394 3.40 -16.58 -20.68
CA GLN A 394 2.31 -16.19 -19.78
C GLN A 394 2.36 -14.69 -19.44
N ALA A 395 3.55 -14.13 -19.23
CA ALA A 395 3.71 -12.70 -18.96
C ALA A 395 3.34 -11.82 -20.16
N LEU A 396 3.71 -12.23 -21.38
CA LEU A 396 3.32 -11.54 -22.61
C LEU A 396 1.81 -11.64 -22.87
N GLU A 397 1.20 -12.78 -22.59
CA GLU A 397 -0.26 -12.96 -22.68
C GLU A 397 -0.99 -12.07 -21.66
N HIS A 398 -0.52 -12.03 -20.41
CA HIS A 398 -1.04 -11.14 -19.37
C HIS A 398 -1.01 -9.68 -19.78
N LEU A 399 0.11 -9.22 -20.34
CA LEU A 399 0.27 -7.87 -20.88
C LEU A 399 -0.75 -7.57 -21.99
N LYS A 400 -0.92 -8.49 -22.96
CA LYS A 400 -1.90 -8.33 -24.05
C LYS A 400 -3.32 -8.22 -23.51
N ASN A 401 -3.70 -9.09 -22.57
CA ASN A 401 -5.02 -9.08 -21.96
C ASN A 401 -5.26 -7.80 -21.16
N ALA A 402 -4.26 -7.33 -20.41
CA ALA A 402 -4.36 -6.08 -19.65
C ALA A 402 -4.55 -4.85 -20.56
N MET A 403 -3.81 -4.77 -21.67
CA MET A 403 -4.00 -3.68 -22.64
C MET A 403 -5.37 -3.77 -23.34
N ALA A 404 -5.83 -4.98 -23.69
CA ALA A 404 -7.14 -5.18 -24.31
C ALA A 404 -8.31 -4.82 -23.38
N ASP A 405 -8.11 -4.96 -22.06
CA ASP A 405 -9.04 -4.53 -21.01
C ASP A 405 -9.04 -3.00 -20.80
N GLY A 406 -8.17 -2.26 -21.50
CA GLY A 406 -8.08 -0.79 -21.42
C GLY A 406 -7.29 -0.28 -20.22
N LEU A 407 -6.52 -1.15 -19.56
CA LEU A 407 -5.67 -0.80 -18.41
C LEU A 407 -4.42 -0.05 -18.87
N VAL A 408 -3.97 0.90 -18.05
CA VAL A 408 -2.80 1.73 -18.33
C VAL A 408 -1.53 1.10 -17.72
N PRO A 409 -0.57 0.65 -18.54
CA PRO A 409 0.66 0.05 -18.04
C PRO A 409 1.60 1.10 -17.44
N LEU A 410 2.11 0.78 -16.26
CA LEU A 410 3.18 1.49 -15.55
C LEU A 410 4.33 0.51 -15.38
N ILE A 411 5.57 0.92 -15.64
CA ILE A 411 6.74 0.07 -15.41
C ILE A 411 7.85 0.87 -14.72
N GLY A 412 8.64 0.21 -13.89
CA GLY A 412 9.81 0.82 -13.27
C GLY A 412 10.29 0.15 -12.00
N ARG A 413 11.16 0.83 -11.27
CA ARG A 413 11.65 0.41 -9.96
C ARG A 413 11.08 1.29 -8.87
N ASN A 414 10.61 0.65 -7.81
CA ASN A 414 10.10 1.31 -6.61
C ASN A 414 10.51 0.50 -5.36
N VAL A 415 11.48 1.02 -4.63
CA VAL A 415 12.05 0.41 -3.43
C VAL A 415 10.97 0.21 -2.36
N ALA A 416 10.08 1.19 -2.17
CA ALA A 416 8.99 1.08 -1.20
C ALA A 416 7.97 -0.01 -1.60
N GLU A 417 7.78 -0.26 -2.90
CA GLU A 417 6.95 -1.38 -3.35
C GLU A 417 7.58 -2.71 -2.95
N ALA A 418 8.88 -2.89 -3.17
CA ALA A 418 9.61 -4.10 -2.80
C ALA A 418 9.69 -4.30 -1.27
N GLU A 419 10.20 -3.31 -0.54
CA GLU A 419 10.56 -3.46 0.88
C GLU A 419 9.34 -3.34 1.80
N ASP A 420 8.52 -2.28 1.65
CA ASP A 420 7.33 -2.09 2.48
C ASP A 420 6.11 -2.85 1.97
N GLY A 421 6.02 -3.04 0.64
CA GLY A 421 4.89 -3.71 0.01
C GLY A 421 5.01 -5.23 0.05
N HIS A 422 6.22 -5.76 -0.18
CA HIS A 422 6.47 -7.19 -0.27
C HIS A 422 7.34 -7.77 0.83
N GLY A 423 8.03 -6.94 1.63
CA GLY A 423 8.98 -7.42 2.63
C GLY A 423 10.26 -7.97 2.01
N ILE A 424 10.63 -7.48 0.83
CA ILE A 424 11.77 -7.98 0.05
C ILE A 424 12.76 -6.86 -0.17
N ARG A 425 14.02 -7.15 0.13
CA ARG A 425 15.12 -6.23 -0.11
C ARG A 425 15.24 -5.89 -1.59
N ASP A 426 15.31 -4.61 -1.90
CA ASP A 426 15.62 -4.14 -3.24
C ASP A 426 17.14 -3.98 -3.39
N THR A 427 17.75 -4.84 -4.21
CA THR A 427 19.19 -4.83 -4.52
C THR A 427 19.50 -4.21 -5.88
N GLY A 428 18.54 -3.52 -6.50
CA GLY A 428 18.59 -3.08 -7.89
C GLY A 428 18.13 -4.16 -8.87
N LYS A 429 17.57 -5.27 -8.38
CA LYS A 429 17.10 -6.39 -9.21
C LYS A 429 15.60 -6.67 -9.00
N PHE A 430 14.89 -5.67 -8.47
CA PHE A 430 13.44 -5.64 -8.39
C PHE A 430 12.92 -4.65 -9.43
N PHE A 431 12.01 -5.13 -10.29
CA PHE A 431 11.40 -4.30 -11.31
C PHE A 431 9.90 -4.60 -11.38
N GLY A 432 9.09 -3.57 -11.16
CA GLY A 432 7.64 -3.64 -11.08
C GLY A 432 6.96 -3.18 -12.37
N GLY A 433 5.87 -3.86 -12.68
CA GLY A 433 4.90 -3.50 -13.71
C GLY A 433 3.49 -3.52 -13.11
N CYS A 434 2.73 -2.44 -13.29
CA CYS A 434 1.35 -2.33 -12.83
C CYS A 434 0.43 -1.98 -13.99
N PHE A 435 -0.82 -2.44 -13.95
CA PHE A 435 -1.83 -2.16 -14.96
C PHE A 435 -2.94 -1.34 -14.31
N CYS A 436 -2.76 -0.03 -14.28
CA CYS A 436 -3.64 0.88 -13.54
C CYS A 436 -5.01 0.99 -14.22
N CYS A 437 -6.08 0.84 -13.43
CA CYS A 437 -7.44 1.20 -13.83
C CYS A 437 -7.83 2.58 -13.26
N GLU A 438 -8.79 3.23 -13.91
CA GLU A 438 -9.37 4.52 -13.49
C GLU A 438 -10.23 4.43 -12.24
N CYS A 439 -10.85 3.26 -12.01
CA CYS A 439 -11.87 3.10 -10.99
C CYS A 439 -11.27 2.82 -9.62
N CYS A 440 -10.23 1.98 -9.55
CA CYS A 440 -9.76 1.41 -8.29
C CYS A 440 -8.32 1.78 -7.92
N CYS A 441 -7.49 2.21 -8.88
CA CYS A 441 -6.05 2.41 -8.62
C CYS A 441 -5.82 3.53 -7.61
N ILE A 442 -5.13 3.22 -6.51
CA ILE A 442 -4.81 4.22 -5.48
C ILE A 442 -3.92 5.34 -6.02
N GLY A 443 -2.94 5.02 -6.88
CA GLY A 443 -2.09 6.03 -7.50
C GLY A 443 -2.86 7.00 -8.38
N VAL A 444 -3.91 6.52 -9.06
CA VAL A 444 -4.85 7.36 -9.81
C VAL A 444 -5.66 8.24 -8.87
N LYS A 445 -6.30 7.65 -7.85
CA LYS A 445 -7.14 8.39 -6.90
C LYS A 445 -6.35 9.44 -6.11
N THR A 446 -5.14 9.13 -5.65
CA THR A 446 -4.28 10.11 -4.98
C THR A 446 -4.01 11.31 -5.89
N ARG A 447 -3.79 11.09 -7.19
CA ARG A 447 -3.57 12.18 -8.15
C ARG A 447 -4.84 12.97 -8.49
N GLN A 448 -6.03 12.43 -8.26
CA GLN A 448 -7.29 13.15 -8.43
C GLN A 448 -7.56 14.15 -7.30
N TYR A 449 -7.16 13.82 -6.07
CA TYR A 449 -7.64 14.51 -4.86
C TYR A 449 -6.57 15.28 -4.07
N VAL A 450 -5.28 15.10 -4.37
CA VAL A 450 -4.18 15.81 -3.70
C VAL A 450 -3.85 17.11 -4.44
N ALA A 451 -3.45 18.15 -3.69
CA ALA A 451 -3.11 19.45 -4.25
C ALA A 451 -2.00 19.34 -5.33
N PRO A 452 -2.12 20.06 -6.46
CA PRO A 452 -1.14 20.04 -7.56
C PRO A 452 0.31 20.34 -7.11
N SER A 453 0.47 21.15 -6.07
CA SER A 453 1.76 21.47 -5.43
C SER A 453 2.45 20.29 -4.75
N SER A 454 1.71 19.26 -4.35
CA SER A 454 2.26 17.99 -3.82
C SER A 454 2.47 16.95 -4.94
N MET A 455 2.13 17.30 -6.18
CA MET A 455 2.24 16.45 -7.38
C MET A 455 3.24 16.98 -8.41
N GLY A 456 3.87 18.13 -8.16
CA GLY A 456 4.84 18.73 -9.06
C GLY A 456 6.19 18.02 -9.06
N GLY A 457 6.57 17.43 -10.19
CA GLY A 457 7.98 17.21 -10.55
C GLY A 457 8.67 15.95 -10.01
N GLY A 458 7.99 14.81 -9.92
CA GLY A 458 8.58 13.54 -9.46
C GLY A 458 8.68 12.43 -10.51
N GLU A 459 9.43 11.39 -10.15
CA GLU A 459 9.81 10.14 -10.85
C GLU A 459 8.63 9.27 -11.36
N SER A 460 7.45 9.82 -11.59
CA SER A 460 6.27 9.13 -12.14
C SER A 460 5.38 10.04 -13.02
N GLY A 461 5.91 11.20 -13.44
CA GLY A 461 5.25 12.17 -14.33
C GLY A 461 5.33 11.83 -15.82
N LYS A 462 4.87 12.78 -16.65
CA LYS A 462 4.91 12.73 -18.12
C LYS A 462 6.32 12.45 -18.64
N LEU A 463 6.43 11.65 -19.71
CA LEU A 463 7.70 11.35 -20.35
C LEU A 463 8.23 12.59 -21.12
N GLU A 464 9.55 12.81 -21.08
CA GLU A 464 10.22 13.91 -21.79
C GLU A 464 10.08 13.72 -23.32
N GLY A 465 9.86 14.81 -24.07
CA GLY A 465 9.66 14.76 -25.52
C GLY A 465 8.28 14.26 -25.98
N TRP A 466 7.33 14.13 -25.05
CA TRP A 466 5.93 13.79 -25.32
C TRP A 466 5.08 15.08 -25.33
N GLU A 467 4.24 15.30 -26.32
CA GLU A 467 3.26 16.40 -26.32
C GLU A 467 1.88 15.89 -26.73
N LEU A 468 0.84 16.36 -26.03
CA LEU A 468 -0.53 16.08 -26.41
C LEU A 468 -1.10 17.28 -27.15
N LYS A 469 -1.66 17.03 -28.33
CA LYS A 469 -2.30 18.07 -29.15
C LYS A 469 -3.78 17.79 -29.30
N VAL A 470 -4.54 18.88 -29.44
CA VAL A 470 -5.96 18.84 -29.75
C VAL A 470 -6.17 19.64 -31.03
N ASP A 471 -6.70 19.00 -32.06
CA ASP A 471 -7.16 19.63 -33.28
C ASP A 471 -8.51 20.31 -33.00
N TYR A 472 -8.49 21.64 -32.95
CA TYR A 472 -9.66 22.43 -32.60
C TYR A 472 -10.72 22.43 -33.70
N GLU A 473 -10.37 22.11 -34.94
CA GLU A 473 -11.34 22.02 -36.03
C GLU A 473 -12.15 20.73 -35.94
N LYS A 474 -11.51 19.62 -35.53
CA LYS A 474 -12.17 18.33 -35.32
C LYS A 474 -12.88 18.21 -33.97
N CYS A 475 -12.44 18.94 -32.96
CA CYS A 475 -13.02 18.87 -31.62
C CYS A 475 -14.39 19.57 -31.59
N ASP A 476 -15.46 18.83 -31.34
CA ASP A 476 -16.84 19.35 -31.22
C ASP A 476 -17.25 19.65 -29.76
N GLY A 477 -16.36 19.38 -28.81
CA GLY A 477 -16.64 19.57 -27.39
C GLY A 477 -17.56 18.51 -26.78
N CYS A 478 -17.66 17.30 -27.36
CA CYS A 478 -18.53 16.21 -26.85
C CYS A 478 -18.20 15.62 -25.46
N GLU A 479 -17.17 16.13 -24.78
CA GLU A 479 -16.78 15.78 -23.40
C GLU A 479 -16.35 14.33 -23.13
N THR A 480 -16.40 13.41 -24.10
CA THR A 480 -15.97 12.00 -23.91
C THR A 480 -14.56 11.86 -23.32
N CYS A 481 -13.63 12.72 -23.75
CA CYS A 481 -12.25 12.73 -23.24
C CYS A 481 -12.12 13.26 -21.79
N ILE A 482 -13.09 14.03 -21.31
CA ILE A 482 -13.18 14.54 -19.94
C ILE A 482 -13.63 13.39 -19.04
N ASP A 483 -14.73 12.72 -19.40
CA ASP A 483 -15.31 11.62 -18.63
C ASP A 483 -14.32 10.46 -18.44
N MET A 484 -13.52 10.17 -19.48
CA MET A 484 -12.55 9.08 -19.47
C MET A 484 -11.21 9.45 -18.85
N CYS A 485 -10.97 10.73 -18.50
CA CYS A 485 -9.72 11.17 -17.90
C CYS A 485 -9.65 10.70 -16.44
N PRO A 486 -8.81 9.71 -16.10
CA PRO A 486 -8.78 9.16 -14.75
C PRO A 486 -8.20 10.14 -13.72
N TYR A 487 -7.73 11.32 -14.13
CA TYR A 487 -7.11 12.31 -13.26
C TYR A 487 -7.93 13.61 -13.16
N ASN A 488 -9.08 13.72 -13.84
CA ASN A 488 -9.90 14.93 -13.90
C ASN A 488 -9.12 16.19 -14.34
N LEU A 489 -8.14 16.01 -15.24
CA LEU A 489 -7.25 17.08 -15.69
C LEU A 489 -7.71 17.77 -16.98
N ARG A 490 -8.84 17.32 -17.55
CA ARG A 490 -9.42 17.88 -18.78
C ARG A 490 -10.66 18.70 -18.48
N LYS A 491 -10.88 19.74 -19.27
CA LYS A 491 -12.05 20.62 -19.21
C LYS A 491 -12.42 21.14 -20.60
N ILE A 492 -13.63 21.66 -20.73
CA ILE A 492 -14.01 22.46 -21.89
C ILE A 492 -13.63 23.93 -21.66
N VAL A 493 -12.91 24.50 -22.62
CA VAL A 493 -12.62 25.94 -22.72
C VAL A 493 -13.02 26.37 -24.12
N ASP A 494 -13.88 27.40 -24.21
CA ASP A 494 -14.37 27.93 -25.49
C ASP A 494 -14.95 26.84 -26.43
N GLY A 495 -15.66 25.86 -25.84
CA GLY A 495 -16.27 24.76 -26.58
C GLY A 495 -15.29 23.67 -27.05
N LYS A 496 -14.01 23.73 -26.66
CA LYS A 496 -12.97 22.77 -27.05
C LYS A 496 -12.33 22.10 -25.84
N SER A 497 -11.83 20.88 -26.03
CA SER A 497 -11.11 20.16 -24.99
C SER A 497 -9.76 20.83 -24.70
N SER A 498 -9.49 21.05 -23.42
CA SER A 498 -8.23 21.58 -22.91
C SER A 498 -7.72 20.71 -21.77
N VAL A 499 -6.40 20.58 -21.62
CA VAL A 499 -5.74 19.83 -20.55
C VAL A 499 -4.65 20.68 -19.93
N ASP A 500 -4.45 20.56 -18.62
CA ASP A 500 -3.27 21.13 -17.97
C ASP A 500 -2.02 20.27 -18.29
N PRO A 501 -1.08 20.79 -19.10
CA PRO A 501 0.10 20.02 -19.50
C PRO A 501 1.07 19.74 -18.35
N ALA A 502 1.04 20.53 -17.27
CA ALA A 502 1.95 20.35 -16.13
C ALA A 502 1.60 19.11 -15.29
N HIS A 503 0.31 18.75 -15.25
CA HIS A 503 -0.19 17.63 -14.44
C HIS A 503 -0.56 16.40 -15.27
N CYS A 504 -0.76 16.56 -16.59
CA CYS A 504 -1.08 15.46 -17.47
C CYS A 504 0.07 14.44 -17.53
N VAL A 505 -0.20 13.23 -17.07
CA VAL A 505 0.80 12.14 -17.03
C VAL A 505 1.00 11.43 -18.38
N GLY A 506 0.18 11.80 -19.37
CA GLY A 506 0.29 11.29 -20.72
C GLY A 506 -0.09 9.84 -20.96
N CYS A 507 -1.09 9.32 -20.24
CA CYS A 507 -1.54 7.93 -20.40
C CYS A 507 -2.13 7.57 -21.78
N GLY A 508 -2.53 8.54 -22.61
CA GLY A 508 -3.05 8.29 -23.96
C GLY A 508 -4.53 7.91 -24.07
N ARG A 509 -5.24 7.62 -22.96
CA ARG A 509 -6.67 7.21 -23.01
C ARG A 509 -7.56 8.17 -23.78
N CYS A 510 -7.35 9.47 -23.65
CA CYS A 510 -8.12 10.49 -24.35
C CYS A 510 -7.94 10.46 -25.88
N VAL A 511 -6.79 9.98 -26.38
CA VAL A 511 -6.57 9.79 -27.82
C VAL A 511 -7.46 8.66 -28.31
N GLU A 512 -7.45 7.54 -27.59
CA GLU A 512 -8.20 6.33 -27.94
C GLU A 512 -9.72 6.53 -27.95
N VAL A 513 -10.26 7.25 -26.97
CA VAL A 513 -11.72 7.40 -26.83
C VAL A 513 -12.31 8.55 -27.64
N CYS A 514 -11.49 9.38 -28.30
CA CYS A 514 -12.00 10.55 -29.01
C CYS A 514 -12.72 10.13 -30.31
N PRO A 515 -14.05 10.27 -30.42
CA PRO A 515 -14.79 9.79 -31.59
C PRO A 515 -14.46 10.58 -32.86
N ASN A 516 -13.95 11.80 -32.71
CA ASN A 516 -13.59 12.70 -33.81
C ASN A 516 -12.09 12.65 -34.16
N GLU A 517 -11.31 11.78 -33.50
CA GLU A 517 -9.85 11.70 -33.68
C GLU A 517 -9.17 13.09 -33.55
N ALA A 518 -9.75 13.94 -32.68
CA ALA A 518 -9.33 15.32 -32.49
C ALA A 518 -8.14 15.44 -31.52
N ILE A 519 -7.69 14.35 -30.92
CA ILE A 519 -6.62 14.35 -29.92
C ILE A 519 -5.51 13.45 -30.42
N SER A 520 -4.28 13.97 -30.46
CA SER A 520 -3.09 13.22 -30.89
C SER A 520 -1.95 13.35 -29.88
N ILE A 521 -0.97 12.48 -30.00
CA ILE A 521 0.28 12.53 -29.25
C ILE A 521 1.41 12.65 -30.25
N ASP A 522 2.25 13.65 -30.04
CA ASP A 522 3.46 13.87 -30.80
C ASP A 522 4.67 13.43 -29.95
N ILE A 523 5.52 12.61 -30.56
CA ILE A 523 6.82 12.22 -30.02
C ILE A 523 7.87 12.79 -30.98
N GLU A 524 8.61 13.79 -30.52
CA GLU A 524 9.58 14.49 -31.38
C GLU A 524 10.84 13.64 -31.64
N ASP A 525 11.18 12.72 -30.73
CA ASP A 525 12.39 11.91 -30.81
C ASP A 525 12.13 10.49 -31.33
N PRO A 526 12.63 10.11 -32.52
CA PRO A 526 12.45 8.77 -33.07
C PRO A 526 13.16 7.67 -32.25
N LYS A 527 14.14 8.02 -31.40
CA LYS A 527 14.85 7.08 -30.51
C LYS A 527 14.26 7.00 -29.10
N TYR A 528 13.05 7.53 -28.93
CA TYR A 528 12.38 7.63 -27.64
C TYR A 528 12.30 6.29 -26.89
N ILE A 529 11.88 5.21 -27.57
CA ILE A 529 11.76 3.88 -26.95
C ILE A 529 13.11 3.38 -26.44
N GLU A 530 14.16 3.53 -27.25
CA GLU A 530 15.53 3.11 -26.90
C GLU A 530 16.03 3.86 -25.66
N LYS A 531 15.80 5.18 -25.60
CA LYS A 531 16.18 6.02 -24.46
C LYS A 531 15.41 5.64 -23.19
N LEU A 532 14.11 5.39 -23.29
CA LEU A 532 13.29 4.94 -22.16
C LEU A 532 13.77 3.60 -21.62
N ILE A 533 14.02 2.62 -22.51
CA ILE A 533 14.58 1.32 -22.14
C ILE A 533 15.94 1.51 -21.46
N THR A 534 16.84 2.29 -22.05
CA THR A 534 18.17 2.55 -21.48
C THR A 534 18.08 3.15 -20.08
N LYS A 535 17.16 4.09 -19.85
CA LYS A 535 16.95 4.69 -18.52
C LYS A 535 16.37 3.70 -17.52
N LEU A 536 15.43 2.84 -17.94
CA LEU A 536 14.88 1.80 -17.08
C LEU A 536 15.94 0.74 -16.73
N GLU A 537 16.82 0.38 -17.66
CA GLU A 537 17.95 -0.53 -17.41
C GLU A 537 19.02 0.09 -16.50
N SER A 538 19.17 1.42 -16.48
CA SER A 538 20.13 2.05 -15.58
C SER A 538 19.71 2.00 -14.11
N VAL A 539 18.41 1.82 -13.84
CA VAL A 539 17.86 1.81 -12.47
C VAL A 539 17.60 0.40 -11.95
N ALA A 540 17.44 -0.61 -12.83
CA ALA A 540 17.19 -2.00 -12.46
C ALA A 540 17.79 -2.99 -13.47
N ASP A 541 18.40 -4.08 -12.96
CA ASP A 541 18.84 -5.23 -13.76
C ASP A 541 17.91 -6.43 -13.52
N VAL A 542 17.13 -6.78 -14.55
CA VAL A 542 16.21 -7.92 -14.50
C VAL A 542 16.86 -9.25 -14.91
N THR A 543 18.12 -9.26 -15.37
CA THR A 543 18.76 -10.44 -15.96
C THR A 543 19.29 -11.44 -14.93
N ASP A 544 19.43 -12.71 -15.33
CA ASP A 544 19.93 -13.77 -14.45
C ASP A 544 21.43 -13.60 -14.20
N GLN A 545 21.79 -13.26 -12.97
CA GLN A 545 23.19 -13.05 -12.61
C GLN A 545 23.94 -14.36 -12.31
N SER A 546 23.25 -15.49 -12.15
CA SER A 546 23.90 -16.79 -11.95
C SER A 546 24.66 -17.29 -13.20
N ILE A 547 24.43 -16.64 -14.34
CA ILE A 547 25.07 -16.92 -15.63
C ILE A 547 26.31 -16.02 -15.86
N LYS A 548 26.51 -14.96 -15.07
CA LYS A 548 27.62 -13.99 -15.23
C LYS A 548 28.89 -14.35 -14.42
N THR A 549 29.17 -15.65 -14.23
CA THR A 549 30.46 -16.14 -13.69
C THR A 549 31.49 -16.38 -14.77
#